data_AF-A0A349M635-F1
#
_entry.id   AF-A0A349M635-F1
#
_cell.length_a   1.000
_cell.length_b   1.000
_cell.length_c   1.000
_cell.angle_alpha   90.00
_cell.angle_beta   90.00
_cell.angle_gamma   90.00
#
_symmetry.space_group_name_H-M   'P 1'
#
loop_
_entity.id
_entity.type
_entity.pdbx_description
1 polymer ?
#
loop_
_entity_poly.entity_id
_entity_poly.type
_entity_poly.pdbx_seq_one_letter_code
_entity_poly.pdbx_strand_id
1 'polypeptide(L)'
;NNLKVGYNRGPGYYIEVTNVNANRVPADYIRKQTLTNCERYITPDLKEYETLILNAQERIGKLETELFAQLRADLAIHAADQVL
;
A
#
# COMPACT_ATOMS: atom_id res chain seq x y z
N ASN A 1 -11.77 3.74 -22.39
CA ASN A 1 -11.92 3.49 -20.95
C ASN A 1 -11.33 2.15 -20.49
N ASN A 2 -10.07 1.82 -20.81
CA ASN A 2 -9.51 0.48 -20.55
C ASN A 2 -8.11 0.51 -19.88
N LEU A 3 -7.84 1.50 -19.03
CA LEU A 3 -6.65 1.52 -18.17
C LEU A 3 -7.12 1.50 -16.72
N LYS A 4 -6.64 0.53 -15.94
CA LYS A 4 -7.02 0.36 -14.54
C LYS A 4 -5.77 0.27 -13.66
N VAL A 5 -5.77 1.01 -12.55
CA VAL A 5 -4.78 0.82 -11.49
C VAL A 5 -5.34 -0.18 -10.50
N GLY A 6 -4.55 -1.18 -10.15
CA GLY A 6 -4.90 -2.23 -9.19
C GLY A 6 -3.79 -2.45 -8.17
N TYR A 7 -4.13 -3.19 -7.11
CA TYR A 7 -3.20 -3.59 -6.07
C TYR A 7 -3.41 -5.06 -5.73
N ASN A 8 -2.32 -5.81 -5.61
CA ASN A 8 -2.32 -7.16 -5.07
C ASN A 8 -1.26 -7.24 -3.96
N ARG A 9 -1.56 -7.97 -2.89
CA ARG A 9 -0.66 -8.11 -1.73
C ARG A 9 0.76 -8.62 -2.06
N GLY A 10 0.90 -9.43 -3.12
CA GLY A 10 2.19 -9.98 -3.54
C GLY A 10 2.99 -9.04 -4.46
N PRO A 11 2.58 -8.87 -5.73
CA PRO A 11 3.34 -8.07 -6.71
C PRO A 11 3.13 -6.55 -6.57
N GLY A 12 2.33 -6.10 -5.60
CA GLY A 12 2.14 -4.69 -5.32
C GLY A 12 1.11 -4.01 -6.20
N TYR A 13 1.30 -2.70 -6.37
CA TYR A 13 0.51 -1.90 -7.31
C TYR A 13 0.87 -2.24 -8.76
N TYR A 14 -0.11 -2.14 -9.66
CA TYR A 14 0.09 -2.35 -11.09
C TYR A 14 -0.89 -1.54 -11.93
N ILE A 15 -0.53 -1.36 -13.20
CA ILE A 15 -1.39 -0.80 -14.24
C ILE A 15 -1.79 -1.93 -15.17
N GLU A 16 -3.09 -2.18 -15.29
CA GLU A 16 -3.67 -3.19 -16.16
C GLU A 16 -4.13 -2.56 -17.47
N VAL A 17 -3.67 -3.14 -18.58
CA VAL A 17 -3.98 -2.68 -19.94
C VAL A 17 -4.50 -3.87 -20.75
N THR A 18 -5.67 -3.71 -21.37
CA THR A 18 -6.26 -4.74 -22.23
C THR A 18 -5.38 -5.01 -23.46
N ASN A 19 -5.36 -6.24 -23.97
CA ASN A 19 -4.53 -6.63 -25.12
C ASN A 19 -4.73 -5.72 -26.36
N VAL A 20 -5.97 -5.28 -26.60
CA VAL A 20 -6.32 -4.36 -27.71
C VAL A 20 -5.57 -3.02 -27.63
N ASN A 21 -5.19 -2.60 -26.43
CA ASN A 21 -4.50 -1.33 -26.17
C ASN A 21 -3.01 -1.51 -25.84
N ALA A 22 -2.46 -2.73 -25.93
CA ALA A 22 -1.06 -3.01 -25.61
C ALA A 22 -0.08 -2.17 -26.44
N ASN A 23 -0.41 -1.89 -27.71
CA ASN A 23 0.40 -1.06 -28.61
C ASN A 23 0.45 0.43 -28.23
N ARG A 24 -0.39 0.86 -27.28
CA ARG A 24 -0.46 2.24 -26.79
C ARG A 24 0.27 2.41 -25.46
N VAL A 25 0.90 1.35 -24.96
CA VAL A 25 1.64 1.37 -23.71
C VAL A 25 2.96 2.11 -23.92
N PRO A 26 3.27 3.12 -23.09
CA PRO A 26 4.56 3.82 -23.14
C PRO A 26 5.77 2.91 -22.87
N ALA A 27 6.95 3.31 -23.35
CA ALA A 27 8.17 2.50 -23.23
C ALA A 27 8.72 2.39 -21.80
N ASP A 28 8.39 3.34 -20.93
CA ASP A 28 8.75 3.37 -19.51
C ASP A 28 7.94 2.39 -18.66
N TYR A 29 6.89 1.78 -19.22
CA TYR A 29 6.09 0.78 -18.54
C TYR A 29 6.78 -0.58 -18.61
N ILE A 30 7.14 -1.11 -17.45
CA ILE A 30 7.80 -2.41 -17.34
C ILE A 30 6.74 -3.49 -17.17
N ARG A 31 6.62 -4.39 -18.14
CA ARG A 31 5.68 -5.52 -18.08
C ARG A 31 6.05 -6.47 -16.94
N LYS A 32 5.05 -6.88 -16.16
CA LYS A 32 5.22 -7.76 -14.98
C LYS A 32 4.43 -9.05 -15.05
N GLN A 33 3.26 -9.04 -15.69
CA GLN A 33 2.40 -10.21 -15.79
C GLN A 33 1.61 -10.17 -17.09
N THR A 34 1.45 -11.33 -17.73
CA THR A 34 0.56 -11.52 -18.88
C THR A 34 -0.63 -12.35 -18.43
N LEU A 35 -1.84 -11.87 -18.72
CA LEU A 35 -3.10 -12.57 -18.47
C LEU A 35 -3.79 -12.86 -19.80
N THR A 36 -4.85 -13.66 -19.78
CA THR A 36 -5.56 -14.08 -20.99
C THR A 36 -6.06 -12.90 -21.83
N ASN A 37 -6.53 -11.81 -21.20
CA ASN A 37 -7.16 -10.67 -21.88
C ASN A 37 -6.44 -9.33 -21.68
N CYS A 38 -5.44 -9.29 -20.81
CA CYS A 38 -4.74 -8.07 -20.44
C CYS A 38 -3.30 -8.34 -19.99
N GLU A 39 -2.53 -7.27 -19.93
CA GLU A 39 -1.16 -7.25 -19.46
C GLU A 39 -1.06 -6.28 -18.29
N ARG A 40 -0.20 -6.61 -17.32
CA ARG A 40 0.06 -5.77 -16.16
C ARG A 40 1.46 -5.20 -16.23
N TYR A 41 1.54 -3.92 -15.93
CA TYR A 41 2.72 -3.09 -16.02
C TYR A 41 3.00 -2.40 -14.68
N ILE A 42 4.26 -2.03 -14.48
CA ILE A 42 4.69 -1.17 -13.38
C ILE A 42 5.53 -0.03 -13.94
N THR A 43 5.47 1.13 -13.31
CA THR A 43 6.34 2.28 -13.61
C THR A 43 7.26 2.55 -12.41
N PRO A 44 8.39 3.24 -12.62
CA PRO A 44 9.25 3.69 -11.52
C PRO A 44 8.46 4.48 -10.47
N ASP A 45 7.66 5.46 -10.89
CA ASP A 45 6.83 6.29 -10.03
C ASP A 45 5.88 5.44 -9.16
N LEU A 46 5.26 4.40 -9.74
CA LEU A 46 4.34 3.53 -9.00
C LEU A 46 5.04 2.80 -7.85
N LYS A 47 6.31 2.40 -8.04
CA LYS A 47 7.12 1.78 -6.99
C LYS A 47 7.52 2.77 -5.91
N GLU A 48 7.80 4.02 -6.28
CA GLU A 48 8.11 5.07 -5.30
C GLU A 48 6.90 5.35 -4.42
N TYR A 49 5.71 5.49 -5.02
CA TYR A 49 4.46 5.63 -4.27
C TYR A 49 4.15 4.42 -3.41
N GLU A 50 4.35 3.20 -3.91
CA GLU A 50 4.21 1.99 -3.11
C GLU A 50 5.10 2.02 -1.86
N THR A 51 6.38 2.38 -2.04
CA THR A 51 7.35 2.49 -0.94
C THR A 51 6.90 3.55 0.08
N LEU A 52 6.42 4.71 -0.39
CA LEU A 52 5.90 5.76 0.47
C LEU A 52 4.69 5.30 1.29
N ILE A 53 3.75 4.59 0.65
CA ILE A 53 2.54 4.07 1.31
C ILE A 53 2.92 3.02 2.36
N LEU A 54 3.81 2.08 2.04
CA LEU A 54 4.25 1.05 2.96
C LEU A 54 4.96 1.65 4.19
N ASN A 55 5.85 2.62 3.98
CA ASN A 55 6.52 3.34 5.06
C ASN A 55 5.53 4.10 5.95
N ALA A 56 4.52 4.75 5.35
CA ALA A 56 3.48 5.46 6.08
C ALA A 56 2.63 4.50 6.93
N GLN A 57 2.24 3.34 6.37
CA GLN A 57 1.49 2.31 7.10
C GLN A 57 2.28 1.75 8.28
N GLU A 58 3.58 1.48 8.10
CA GLU A 58 4.44 1.03 9.19
C GLU A 58 4.53 2.09 10.30
N ARG A 59 4.68 3.36 9.93
CA ARG A 59 4.71 4.47 10.90
C ARG A 59 3.40 4.61 11.65
N ILE A 60 2.26 4.48 10.99
CA ILE A 60 0.94 4.51 11.63
C ILE A 60 0.84 3.39 12.67
N GLY A 61 1.18 2.15 12.31
CA GLY A 61 1.10 1.03 13.24
C GLY A 61 2.02 1.18 14.46
N LYS A 62 3.21 1.76 14.28
CA LYS A 62 4.11 2.11 15.40
C LYS A 62 3.48 3.13 16.34
N LEU A 63 2.94 4.22 15.79
CA LEU A 63 2.28 5.27 16.56
C LEU A 63 1.05 4.74 17.30
N GLU A 64 0.21 3.94 16.65
CA GLU A 64 -0.96 3.32 17.31
C GLU A 64 -0.54 2.46 18.50
N THR A 65 0.51 1.66 18.33
CA THR A 65 1.03 0.79 19.40
C THR A 65 1.57 1.61 20.57
N GLU A 66 2.32 2.67 20.28
CA GLU A 66 2.87 3.58 21.28
C GLU A 66 1.77 4.32 22.05
N LEU A 67 0.82 4.92 21.35
CA LEU A 67 -0.31 5.62 21.95
C LEU A 67 -1.17 4.68 22.79
N PHE A 68 -1.41 3.46 22.32
CA PHE A 68 -2.16 2.47 23.07
C PHE A 68 -1.41 2.04 24.35
N ALA A 69 -0.10 1.85 24.27
CA ALA A 69 0.72 1.53 25.43
C ALA A 69 0.69 2.65 26.48
N GLN A 70 0.82 3.91 26.02
CA GLN A 70 0.73 5.08 26.89
C GLN A 70 -0.63 5.17 27.58
N LEU A 71 -1.73 5.03 26.81
CA LEU A 71 -3.08 5.06 27.37
C LEU A 71 -3.30 4.00 28.45
N ARG A 72 -2.79 2.78 28.26
CA ARG A 72 -2.88 1.73 29.28
C ARG A 72 -2.08 2.06 30.54
N ALA A 73 -0.90 2.66 30.40
CA ALA A 73 -0.09 3.09 31.52
C ALA A 73 -0.81 4.19 32.34
N ASP A 74 -1.36 5.19 31.64
CA ASP A 74 -2.11 6.28 32.26
C ASP A 74 -3.33 5.74 33.02
N LEU A 75 -4.10 4.85 32.40
CA LEU A 75 -5.26 4.22 33.06
C LEU A 75 -4.85 3.42 34.30
N ALA A 76 -3.73 2.69 34.26
CA ALA A 76 -3.25 1.91 35.40
C ALA A 76 -2.87 2.81 36.59
N ILE A 77 -2.26 3.98 36.33
CA ILE A 77 -1.93 4.97 37.37
C ILE A 77 -3.21 5.52 38.01
N HIS A 78 -4.17 5.98 37.19
CA HIS A 78 -5.41 6.57 37.71
C HIS A 78 -6.28 5.56 38.46
N ALA A 79 -6.27 4.29 38.04
CA ALA A 79 -6.98 3.22 38.76
C ALA A 79 -6.37 2.94 40.14
N ALA A 80 -5.04 3.07 40.29
CA ALA A 80 -4.37 2.91 41.58
C ALA A 80 -4.68 4.08 42.54
N ASP A 81 -4.76 5.31 42.01
CA ASP A 81 -5.09 6.50 42.80
C ASP A 81 -6.53 6.53 43.32
N GLN A 82 -7.47 5.85 42.65
CA GLN A 82 -8.87 5.75 43.13
C GLN A 82 -9.11 4.65 44.18
N VAL A 83 -8.10 3.83 44.47
CA VAL A 83 -8.20 2.70 45.42
C VAL A 83 -7.56 3.03 46.78
N LEU A 84 -6.91 4.19 46.91
CA LEU A 84 -6.38 4.75 48.16
C LEU A 84 -7.25 5.90 48.68
#